data_AF-A0A1V4Z8G7-F1
#
_entry.id   AF-A0A1V4Z8G7-F1
#
_cell.length_a   1.000
_cell.length_b   1.000
_cell.length_c   1.000
_cell.angle_alpha   90.00
_cell.angle_beta   90.00
_cell.angle_gamma   90.00
#
_symmetry.space_group_name_H-M   'P 1'
#
loop_
_entity.id
_entity.type
_entity.pdbx_description
1 polymer ?
#
loop_
_entity_poly.entity_id
_entity_poly.type
_entity_poly.pdbx_seq_one_letter_code
_entity_poly.pdbx_strand_id
1 'polypeptide(L)'
;MSPTLDLAGATTVMAEDSTATYYRVTDSVGGGSLVLSAGSSLIFDDSAGAGFVYGEGFSVIVNGTASSHCVIKSASDTPSHGWNVPTTSINISATRCDLYSYSGNLGNALTSNWTFTNCNFFPFELQVEPRTLIADLLTAQWSLTTVPEIRDDDARREPQGLVPLIKVYPLTSPSRFVGRAEAQRIEHHLTISIRCRDRSNAFQAKEEVCRILDLYLDHPWTGYDLMTHQDGAYRGGNQWLYQWDVEVVLYQLRKEVVRR
;
A
#
# COMPACT_ATOMS: atom_id res chain seq x y z
N MET A 1 12.17 9.10 -22.57
CA MET A 1 10.92 9.65 -21.98
C MET A 1 9.78 8.85 -22.56
N SER A 2 8.89 8.36 -21.71
CA SER A 2 7.72 7.59 -22.14
C SER A 2 6.71 8.50 -22.86
N PRO A 3 5.93 7.97 -23.82
CA PRO A 3 4.99 8.77 -24.59
C PRO A 3 3.79 9.22 -23.76
N THR A 4 3.10 10.29 -24.20
CA THR A 4 1.76 10.63 -23.69
C THR A 4 0.72 9.94 -24.56
N LEU A 5 -0.22 9.22 -23.94
CA LEU A 5 -1.41 8.71 -24.61
C LEU A 5 -2.48 9.81 -24.59
N ASP A 6 -2.82 10.31 -25.76
CA ASP A 6 -3.97 11.19 -25.93
C ASP A 6 -5.15 10.38 -26.47
N LEU A 7 -6.23 10.29 -25.70
CA LEU A 7 -7.44 9.58 -26.11
C LEU A 7 -8.19 10.34 -27.22
N ALA A 8 -8.10 11.67 -27.23
CA ALA A 8 -8.75 12.53 -28.22
C ALA A 8 -10.21 12.12 -28.52
N GLY A 9 -11.01 11.90 -27.46
CA GLY A 9 -12.41 11.49 -27.58
C GLY A 9 -12.66 10.05 -28.04
N ALA A 10 -11.61 9.28 -28.37
CA ALA A 10 -11.70 7.91 -28.86
C ALA A 10 -11.60 6.86 -27.73
N THR A 11 -12.01 5.63 -28.04
CA THR A 11 -11.79 4.47 -27.18
C THR A 11 -10.48 3.79 -27.54
N THR A 12 -9.55 3.74 -26.58
CA THR A 12 -8.32 2.96 -26.67
C THR A 12 -8.48 1.70 -25.82
N VAL A 13 -8.24 0.53 -26.41
CA VAL A 13 -8.31 -0.75 -25.72
C VAL A 13 -6.91 -1.34 -25.61
N MET A 14 -6.46 -1.58 -24.39
CA MET A 14 -5.29 -2.41 -24.12
C MET A 14 -5.71 -3.87 -24.20
N ALA A 15 -5.06 -4.61 -25.10
CA ALA A 15 -5.35 -6.02 -25.32
C ALA A 15 -5.04 -6.85 -24.07
N GLU A 16 -5.62 -8.05 -24.00
CA GLU A 16 -5.33 -9.01 -22.93
C GLU A 16 -3.84 -9.31 -22.86
N ASP A 17 -3.33 -9.47 -21.63
CA ASP A 17 -1.92 -9.77 -21.32
C ASP A 17 -0.90 -8.81 -21.97
N SER A 18 -1.36 -7.62 -22.39
CA SER A 18 -0.49 -6.61 -22.99
C SER A 18 0.04 -5.63 -21.95
N THR A 19 1.25 -5.12 -22.19
CA THR A 19 1.85 -4.08 -21.37
C THR A 19 2.03 -2.81 -22.19
N ALA A 20 1.61 -1.67 -21.65
CA ALA A 20 1.85 -0.36 -22.27
C ALA A 20 2.44 0.61 -21.25
N THR A 21 3.43 1.39 -21.68
CA THR A 21 4.13 2.35 -20.83
C THR A 21 3.91 3.77 -21.33
N TYR A 22 3.44 4.65 -20.45
CA TYR A 22 3.17 6.05 -20.75
C TYR A 22 3.75 6.99 -19.69
N TYR A 23 4.01 8.23 -20.07
CA TYR A 23 4.21 9.30 -19.10
C TYR A 23 2.85 9.76 -18.57
N ARG A 24 1.93 10.06 -19.47
CA ARG A 24 0.61 10.62 -19.15
C ARG A 24 -0.49 9.98 -20.00
N VAL A 25 -1.68 9.88 -19.42
CA VAL A 25 -2.92 9.68 -20.18
C VAL A 25 -3.71 10.98 -20.12
N THR A 26 -4.03 11.52 -21.29
CA THR A 26 -4.73 12.79 -21.48
C THR A 26 -5.93 12.59 -22.40
N ASP A 27 -6.74 13.64 -22.49
CA ASP A 27 -7.73 13.79 -23.54
C ASP A 27 -7.77 15.27 -23.95
N SER A 28 -7.33 15.54 -25.19
CA SER A 28 -7.18 16.89 -25.72
C SER A 28 -8.48 17.52 -26.25
N VAL A 29 -9.54 16.72 -26.47
CA VAL A 29 -10.78 17.19 -27.13
C VAL A 29 -12.06 16.98 -26.32
N GLY A 30 -11.99 16.29 -25.18
CA GLY A 30 -13.18 15.94 -24.39
C GLY A 30 -13.69 14.54 -24.70
N GLY A 31 -13.87 13.75 -23.64
CA GLY A 31 -14.40 12.40 -23.69
C GLY A 31 -13.35 11.31 -23.96
N GLY A 32 -13.82 10.20 -24.53
CA GLY A 32 -12.99 9.02 -24.78
C GLY A 32 -12.90 8.06 -23.60
N SER A 33 -12.33 6.90 -23.88
CA SER A 33 -12.26 5.81 -22.90
C SER A 33 -10.96 5.03 -23.05
N LEU A 34 -10.29 4.78 -21.93
CA LEU A 34 -9.22 3.79 -21.85
C LEU A 34 -9.79 2.50 -21.26
N VAL A 35 -9.67 1.39 -21.97
CA VAL A 35 -10.15 0.07 -21.51
C VAL A 35 -8.96 -0.85 -21.32
N LEU A 36 -8.78 -1.35 -20.10
CA LEU A 36 -7.78 -2.35 -19.75
C LEU A 36 -8.46 -3.72 -19.71
N SER A 37 -8.09 -4.59 -20.65
CA SER A 37 -8.57 -5.98 -20.69
C SER A 37 -7.82 -6.84 -19.66
N ALA A 38 -8.35 -8.02 -19.35
CA ALA A 38 -7.79 -8.92 -18.34
C ALA A 38 -6.27 -9.17 -18.55
N GLY A 39 -5.51 -9.18 -17.45
CA GLY A 39 -4.05 -9.37 -17.49
C GLY A 39 -3.24 -8.19 -18.04
N SER A 40 -3.89 -7.15 -18.57
CA SER A 40 -3.16 -5.99 -19.11
C SER A 40 -2.50 -5.16 -18.01
N SER A 41 -1.34 -4.59 -18.34
CA SER A 41 -0.52 -3.78 -17.44
C SER A 41 -0.28 -2.38 -18.01
N LEU A 42 -0.85 -1.37 -17.36
CA LEU A 42 -0.59 0.04 -17.64
C LEU A 42 0.53 0.55 -16.72
N ILE A 43 1.65 0.94 -17.32
CA ILE A 43 2.83 1.40 -16.59
C ILE A 43 3.02 2.89 -16.81
N PHE A 44 3.11 3.64 -15.73
CA PHE A 44 3.50 5.05 -15.74
C PHE A 44 5.00 5.19 -15.48
N ASP A 45 5.67 6.15 -16.11
CA ASP A 45 7.06 6.43 -15.76
C ASP A 45 7.19 7.01 -14.33
N ASP A 46 8.42 7.03 -13.80
CA ASP A 46 8.68 7.51 -12.43
C ASP A 46 8.95 9.02 -12.37
N SER A 47 8.62 9.75 -13.46
CA SER A 47 8.83 11.19 -13.56
C SER A 47 7.73 11.93 -12.81
N ALA A 48 8.08 13.07 -12.21
CA ALA A 48 7.08 13.93 -11.58
C ALA A 48 5.96 14.29 -12.57
N GLY A 49 4.71 14.13 -12.12
CA GLY A 49 3.54 14.42 -12.94
C GLY A 49 3.17 13.33 -13.95
N ALA A 50 3.72 12.12 -13.82
CA ALA A 50 3.20 10.94 -14.51
C ALA A 50 1.81 10.56 -13.97
N GLY A 51 0.98 9.92 -14.78
CA GLY A 51 -0.36 9.48 -14.36
C GLY A 51 -1.48 10.00 -15.26
N PHE A 52 -2.70 10.02 -14.72
CA PHE A 52 -3.86 10.54 -15.42
C PHE A 52 -3.93 12.06 -15.27
N VAL A 53 -3.95 12.76 -16.40
CA VAL A 53 -4.04 14.22 -16.41
C VAL A 53 -5.49 14.65 -16.51
N TYR A 54 -5.87 15.56 -15.64
CA TYR A 54 -7.16 16.23 -15.70
C TYR A 54 -7.31 17.03 -17.01
N GLY A 55 -8.43 16.82 -17.70
CA GLY A 55 -8.84 17.53 -18.92
C GLY A 55 -10.37 17.64 -19.00
N GLU A 56 -10.93 17.63 -20.20
CA GLU A 56 -12.38 17.77 -20.48
C GLU A 56 -13.23 16.54 -20.06
N GLY A 57 -12.60 15.51 -19.48
CA GLY A 57 -13.23 14.38 -18.81
C GLY A 57 -13.29 13.13 -19.68
N PHE A 58 -12.56 12.09 -19.29
CA PHE A 58 -12.57 10.78 -19.94
C PHE A 58 -12.85 9.67 -18.92
N SER A 59 -13.11 8.46 -19.41
CA SER A 59 -13.34 7.29 -18.54
C SER A 59 -12.22 6.27 -18.63
N VAL A 60 -11.92 5.61 -17.52
CA VAL A 60 -11.02 4.44 -17.49
C VAL A 60 -11.82 3.24 -17.00
N ILE A 61 -11.79 2.18 -17.79
CA ILE A 61 -12.49 0.93 -17.49
C ILE A 61 -11.43 -0.16 -17.34
N VAL A 62 -11.39 -0.81 -16.18
CA VAL A 62 -10.43 -1.88 -15.87
C VAL A 62 -11.19 -3.17 -15.63
N ASN A 63 -11.03 -4.13 -16.54
CA ASN A 63 -11.81 -5.37 -16.58
C ASN A 63 -10.91 -6.59 -16.33
N GLY A 64 -10.42 -6.73 -15.09
CA GLY A 64 -9.72 -7.93 -14.67
C GLY A 64 -10.66 -9.11 -14.43
N THR A 65 -10.11 -10.31 -14.45
CA THR A 65 -10.82 -11.56 -14.11
C THR A 65 -10.24 -12.18 -12.85
N ALA A 66 -10.90 -13.22 -12.32
CA ALA A 66 -10.43 -13.89 -11.11
C ALA A 66 -9.06 -14.58 -11.28
N SER A 67 -8.69 -14.93 -12.52
CA SER A 67 -7.42 -15.55 -12.86
C SER A 67 -6.38 -14.55 -13.40
N SER A 68 -6.82 -13.37 -13.83
CA SER A 68 -5.95 -12.39 -14.50
C SER A 68 -6.35 -10.98 -14.10
N HIS A 69 -5.72 -10.48 -13.04
CA HIS A 69 -5.88 -9.09 -12.62
C HIS A 69 -5.27 -8.13 -13.65
N CYS A 70 -5.86 -6.94 -13.80
CA CYS A 70 -5.19 -5.85 -14.50
C CYS A 70 -4.26 -5.11 -13.55
N VAL A 71 -3.14 -4.59 -14.05
CA VAL A 71 -2.16 -3.88 -13.22
C VAL A 71 -2.03 -2.43 -13.68
N ILE A 72 -2.04 -1.49 -12.74
CA ILE A 72 -1.63 -0.10 -12.98
C ILE A 72 -0.49 0.21 -12.02
N LYS A 73 0.70 0.55 -12.54
CA LYS A 73 1.86 0.77 -11.68
C LYS A 73 2.82 1.83 -12.19
N SER A 74 3.68 2.35 -11.31
CA SER A 74 4.90 3.03 -11.74
C SER A 74 5.91 2.03 -12.35
N ALA A 75 6.81 2.52 -13.18
CA ALA A 75 7.76 1.73 -13.93
C ALA A 75 8.79 1.04 -13.04
N SER A 76 9.22 1.72 -11.97
CA SER A 76 10.09 1.13 -10.96
C SER A 76 9.31 0.62 -9.75
N ASP A 77 9.84 -0.42 -9.11
CA ASP A 77 9.36 -0.93 -7.82
C ASP A 77 9.69 0.01 -6.65
N THR A 78 10.57 1.00 -6.88
CA THR A 78 10.96 2.05 -5.92
C THR A 78 11.03 3.40 -6.63
N PRO A 79 9.90 3.90 -7.16
CA PRO A 79 9.92 5.09 -7.99
C PRO A 79 10.26 6.33 -7.15
N SER A 80 10.86 7.34 -7.76
CA SER A 80 11.07 8.62 -7.06
C SER A 80 9.76 9.41 -6.90
N HIS A 81 8.80 9.14 -7.78
CA HIS A 81 7.45 9.71 -7.79
C HIS A 81 6.46 8.62 -8.17
N GLY A 82 5.41 8.45 -7.37
CA GLY A 82 4.27 7.64 -7.75
C GLY A 82 3.45 8.31 -8.86
N TRP A 83 2.78 7.51 -9.67
CA TRP A 83 1.87 8.05 -10.68
C TRP A 83 0.66 8.73 -10.02
N ASN A 84 0.24 9.85 -10.57
CA ASN A 84 -0.80 10.68 -9.97
C ASN A 84 -2.18 10.10 -10.21
N VAL A 85 -2.89 9.87 -9.11
CA VAL A 85 -4.33 9.67 -9.12
C VAL A 85 -5.02 11.00 -9.49
N PRO A 86 -5.96 11.00 -10.44
CA PRO A 86 -6.73 12.17 -10.83
C PRO A 86 -7.68 12.63 -9.72
N THR A 87 -7.83 13.94 -9.60
CA THR A 87 -8.34 14.56 -8.38
C THR A 87 -9.84 14.81 -8.32
N THR A 88 -10.65 14.70 -9.40
CA THR A 88 -12.14 14.81 -9.30
C THR A 88 -13.03 14.60 -10.55
N SER A 89 -12.52 14.36 -11.77
CA SER A 89 -13.38 14.37 -12.99
C SER A 89 -13.31 13.13 -13.89
N ILE A 90 -12.43 12.18 -13.59
CA ILE A 90 -12.27 10.97 -14.40
C ILE A 90 -13.12 9.87 -13.79
N ASN A 91 -14.03 9.30 -14.59
CA ASN A 91 -14.81 8.13 -14.19
C ASN A 91 -13.94 6.89 -14.30
N ILE A 92 -13.60 6.27 -13.18
CA ILE A 92 -12.86 5.00 -13.18
C ILE A 92 -13.74 3.89 -12.65
N SER A 93 -13.93 2.85 -13.46
CA SER A 93 -14.62 1.63 -13.07
C SER A 93 -13.63 0.49 -13.16
N ALA A 94 -13.20 -0.04 -12.01
CA ALA A 94 -12.16 -1.04 -11.94
C ALA A 94 -12.61 -2.28 -11.17
N THR A 95 -12.46 -3.43 -11.82
CA THR A 95 -12.75 -4.75 -11.25
C THR A 95 -11.50 -5.60 -11.32
N ARG A 96 -11.14 -6.25 -10.21
CA ARG A 96 -10.02 -7.20 -10.11
C ARG A 96 -8.72 -6.63 -10.65
N CYS A 97 -8.21 -5.63 -9.94
CA CYS A 97 -7.10 -4.82 -10.37
C CYS A 97 -6.10 -4.58 -9.25
N ASP A 98 -4.82 -4.47 -9.59
CA ASP A 98 -3.75 -4.19 -8.64
C ASP A 98 -3.12 -2.84 -9.00
N LEU A 99 -3.21 -1.88 -8.07
CA LEU A 99 -2.67 -0.53 -8.25
C LEU A 99 -1.43 -0.35 -7.38
N TYR A 100 -0.27 -0.11 -8.01
CA TYR A 100 1.01 0.05 -7.31
C TYR A 100 1.61 1.43 -7.50
N SER A 101 2.31 1.92 -6.48
CA SER A 101 3.09 3.16 -6.51
C SER A 101 2.31 4.36 -7.04
N TYR A 102 1.11 4.59 -6.53
CA TYR A 102 0.29 5.75 -6.90
C TYR A 102 0.35 6.85 -5.84
N SER A 103 0.32 8.12 -6.25
CA SER A 103 0.21 9.27 -5.35
C SER A 103 -1.18 9.89 -5.42
N GLY A 104 -1.70 10.38 -4.29
CA GLY A 104 -3.05 10.92 -4.18
C GLY A 104 -4.03 9.99 -3.48
N ASN A 105 -5.29 10.41 -3.37
CA ASN A 105 -6.32 9.70 -2.59
C ASN A 105 -7.29 8.93 -3.51
N LEU A 106 -7.33 7.60 -3.37
CA LEU A 106 -8.30 6.71 -4.01
C LEU A 106 -9.62 6.61 -3.21
N GLY A 107 -10.20 7.76 -2.89
CA GLY A 107 -11.55 7.87 -2.34
C GLY A 107 -11.63 8.08 -0.82
N ASN A 108 -12.20 9.23 -0.43
CA ASN A 108 -13.04 9.31 0.77
C ASN A 108 -14.35 10.00 0.37
N ALA A 109 -15.43 9.20 0.31
CA ALA A 109 -16.88 9.43 0.19
C ALA A 109 -17.53 10.72 -0.38
N LEU A 110 -16.84 11.76 -0.82
CA LEU A 110 -17.47 13.04 -1.19
C LEU A 110 -17.09 13.60 -2.56
N THR A 111 -16.13 13.02 -3.29
CA THR A 111 -15.63 13.64 -4.54
C THR A 111 -15.09 12.69 -5.63
N SER A 112 -15.16 11.36 -5.49
CA SER A 112 -14.50 10.43 -6.43
C SER A 112 -15.49 9.60 -7.26
N ASN A 113 -15.49 9.77 -8.59
CA ASN A 113 -16.18 8.88 -9.55
C ASN A 113 -15.43 7.55 -9.78
N TRP A 114 -14.76 7.06 -8.75
CA TRP A 114 -13.99 5.83 -8.79
C TRP A 114 -14.79 4.73 -8.12
N THR A 115 -14.97 3.63 -8.84
CA THR A 115 -15.66 2.43 -8.36
C THR A 115 -14.69 1.26 -8.46
N PHE A 116 -14.48 0.60 -7.32
CA PHE A 116 -13.54 -0.49 -7.19
C PHE A 116 -14.22 -1.75 -6.69
N THR A 117 -13.99 -2.87 -7.38
CA THR A 117 -14.53 -4.18 -7.02
C THR A 117 -13.41 -5.22 -6.99
N ASN A 118 -13.08 -5.75 -5.81
CA ASN A 118 -12.00 -6.74 -5.61
C ASN A 118 -10.63 -6.26 -6.13
N CYS A 119 -10.28 -4.99 -5.90
CA CYS A 119 -8.97 -4.46 -6.27
C CYS A 119 -8.05 -4.36 -5.05
N ASN A 120 -6.74 -4.49 -5.29
CA ASN A 120 -5.69 -4.31 -4.31
C ASN A 120 -5.00 -2.95 -4.53
N PHE A 121 -4.65 -2.28 -3.44
CA PHE A 121 -4.10 -0.92 -3.46
C PHE A 121 -2.78 -0.86 -2.69
N PHE A 122 -1.74 -0.41 -3.38
CA PHE A 122 -0.39 -0.25 -2.86
C PHE A 122 0.09 1.17 -3.19
N PRO A 123 -0.17 2.17 -2.34
CA PRO A 123 0.20 3.56 -2.60
C PRO A 123 1.70 3.75 -2.74
N PHE A 124 2.09 4.87 -3.36
CA PHE A 124 3.45 5.36 -3.38
C PHE A 124 3.81 5.95 -2.03
N GLU A 125 4.87 5.41 -1.42
CA GLU A 125 5.33 5.81 -0.12
C GLU A 125 6.72 6.47 -0.23
N LEU A 126 6.76 7.77 0.05
CA LEU A 126 7.98 8.57 0.17
C LEU A 126 8.81 8.07 1.35
N GLN A 127 9.84 7.24 1.14
CA GLN A 127 10.82 6.77 2.16
C GLN A 127 10.28 6.82 3.60
N VAL A 128 9.14 6.17 3.84
CA VAL A 128 8.53 6.15 5.15
C VAL A 128 9.20 5.02 5.93
N GLU A 129 9.57 5.26 7.18
CA GLU A 129 10.16 4.22 8.00
C GLU A 129 9.19 3.03 8.14
N PRO A 130 9.68 1.78 8.09
CA PRO A 130 8.83 0.58 8.13
C PRO A 130 7.83 0.53 9.30
N ARG A 131 8.18 1.15 10.43
CA ARG A 131 7.30 1.25 11.61
C ARG A 131 6.05 2.10 11.35
N THR A 132 6.18 3.19 10.60
CA THR A 132 5.08 4.07 10.24
C THR A 132 4.19 3.37 9.21
N LEU A 133 4.77 2.60 8.28
CA LEU A 133 4.00 1.80 7.32
C LEU A 133 3.07 0.80 8.00
N ILE A 134 3.59 0.05 8.97
CA ILE A 134 2.77 -0.84 9.80
C ILE A 134 1.71 -0.05 10.58
N ALA A 135 2.07 1.08 11.19
CA ALA A 135 1.13 1.89 11.96
C ALA A 135 -0.03 2.44 11.11
N ASP A 136 0.27 2.91 9.90
CA ASP A 136 -0.71 3.42 8.94
C ASP A 136 -1.61 2.28 8.43
N LEU A 137 -1.02 1.10 8.15
CA LEU A 137 -1.77 -0.10 7.78
C LEU A 137 -2.76 -0.50 8.87
N LEU A 138 -2.29 -0.58 10.12
CA LEU A 138 -3.15 -0.90 11.27
C LEU A 138 -4.25 0.13 11.45
N THR A 139 -3.96 1.42 11.23
CA THR A 139 -4.95 2.51 11.33
C THR A 139 -6.01 2.40 10.23
N ALA A 140 -5.60 2.12 8.99
CA ALA A 140 -6.48 2.07 7.83
C ALA A 140 -7.39 0.83 7.83
N GLN A 141 -6.91 -0.31 8.33
CA GLN A 141 -7.62 -1.59 8.28
C GLN A 141 -8.33 -1.97 9.59
N TRP A 142 -8.32 -1.06 10.58
CA TRP A 142 -8.94 -1.32 11.87
C TRP A 142 -10.46 -1.45 11.76
N SER A 143 -11.00 -2.57 12.25
CA SER A 143 -12.43 -2.86 12.16
C SER A 143 -13.16 -2.95 13.51
N LEU A 144 -12.43 -3.07 14.63
CA LEU A 144 -13.05 -3.17 15.95
C LEU A 144 -13.66 -1.84 16.40
N THR A 145 -14.81 -1.92 17.05
CA THR A 145 -15.52 -0.75 17.61
C THR A 145 -14.66 0.07 18.59
N THR A 146 -13.82 -0.62 19.37
CA THR A 146 -12.86 0.03 20.25
C THR A 146 -11.65 0.45 19.42
N VAL A 147 -11.60 1.73 19.05
CA VAL A 147 -10.49 2.30 18.27
C VAL A 147 -9.27 2.49 19.18
N PRO A 148 -8.12 1.87 18.87
CA PRO A 148 -6.91 1.97 19.66
C PRO A 148 -6.20 3.30 19.43
N GLU A 149 -5.32 3.67 20.36
CA GLU A 149 -4.29 4.66 20.11
C GLU A 149 -3.10 3.96 19.44
N ILE A 150 -2.80 4.32 18.19
CA ILE A 150 -1.66 3.75 17.43
C ILE A 150 -0.52 4.77 17.38
N ARG A 151 0.70 4.31 17.65
CA ARG A 151 1.94 5.11 17.64
C ARG A 151 3.07 4.35 16.95
N ASP A 152 3.89 5.07 16.20
CA ASP A 152 5.05 4.56 15.46
C ASP A 152 6.38 4.94 16.12
N ASP A 153 6.41 4.97 17.46
CA ASP A 153 7.59 5.35 18.23
C ASP A 153 7.88 4.40 19.39
N ASP A 154 9.07 4.55 19.97
CA ASP A 154 9.54 3.79 21.13
C ASP A 154 9.24 4.50 22.46
N ALA A 155 8.55 5.64 22.44
CA ALA A 155 8.40 6.47 23.62
C ALA A 155 7.62 5.72 24.72
N ARG A 156 8.02 5.97 25.97
CA ARG A 156 7.38 5.34 27.13
C ARG A 156 6.01 5.96 27.35
N ARG A 157 4.95 5.22 27.00
CA ARG A 157 3.55 5.59 27.22
C ARG A 157 2.79 4.45 27.89
N GLU A 158 1.80 4.85 28.67
CA GLU A 158 0.85 3.95 29.31
C GLU A 158 -0.52 4.12 28.65
N PRO A 159 -1.31 3.05 28.50
CA PRO A 159 -2.65 3.15 27.92
C PRO A 159 -3.56 4.04 28.78
N GLN A 160 -4.31 4.91 28.09
CA GLN A 160 -5.31 5.76 28.72
C GLN A 160 -6.61 4.98 28.90
N GLY A 161 -6.85 4.50 30.12
CA GLY A 161 -8.08 3.80 30.47
C GLY A 161 -8.20 2.41 29.82
N LEU A 162 -9.36 2.12 29.23
CA LEU A 162 -9.70 0.82 28.64
C LEU A 162 -9.42 0.73 27.14
N VAL A 163 -8.89 1.79 26.54
CA VAL A 163 -8.52 1.83 25.12
C VAL A 163 -7.14 1.17 24.95
N PRO A 164 -6.97 0.24 23.99
CA PRO A 164 -5.67 -0.33 23.70
C PRO A 164 -4.72 0.75 23.15
N LEU A 165 -3.49 0.77 23.67
CA LEU A 165 -2.36 1.49 23.11
C LEU A 165 -1.51 0.50 22.31
N ILE A 166 -1.36 0.74 21.02
CA ILE A 166 -0.55 -0.05 20.10
C ILE A 166 0.67 0.77 19.71
N LYS A 167 1.86 0.24 19.94
CA LYS A 167 3.12 0.88 19.57
C LYS A 167 3.88 0.02 18.59
N VAL A 168 4.35 0.62 17.50
CA VAL A 168 5.21 -0.02 16.52
C VAL A 168 6.60 0.58 16.62
N TYR A 169 7.60 -0.24 16.94
CA TYR A 169 8.98 0.23 17.06
C TYR A 169 9.98 -0.84 16.61
N PRO A 170 11.17 -0.45 16.13
CA PRO A 170 12.19 -1.41 15.72
C PRO A 170 12.75 -2.17 16.93
N LEU A 171 12.95 -3.47 16.77
CA LEU A 171 13.84 -4.23 17.65
C LEU A 171 15.27 -3.76 17.36
N THR A 172 16.07 -3.48 18.40
CA THR A 172 17.41 -2.86 18.34
C THR A 172 18.49 -3.72 17.66
N SER A 173 18.24 -4.23 16.45
CA SER A 173 19.26 -4.80 15.57
C SER A 173 19.27 -3.99 14.27
N PRO A 174 20.43 -3.47 13.84
CA PRO A 174 20.52 -2.77 12.57
C PRO A 174 20.09 -3.72 11.45
N SER A 175 19.35 -3.18 10.48
CA SER A 175 18.81 -3.94 9.37
C SER A 175 19.90 -4.81 8.74
N ARG A 176 19.66 -6.12 8.69
CA ARG A 176 20.68 -7.08 8.24
C ARG A 176 20.58 -7.25 6.73
N PHE A 177 21.71 -7.10 6.04
CA PHE A 177 21.80 -7.43 4.61
C PHE A 177 21.75 -8.94 4.44
N VAL A 178 20.82 -9.41 3.61
CA VAL A 178 20.68 -10.83 3.26
C VAL A 178 20.70 -10.96 1.72
N GLY A 179 21.65 -11.74 1.17
CA GLY A 179 21.73 -12.06 -0.26
C GLY A 179 23.15 -12.01 -0.87
N ARG A 180 23.35 -12.68 -2.02
CA ARG A 180 24.58 -12.62 -2.85
C ARG A 180 24.28 -11.92 -4.19
N ALA A 181 25.12 -10.95 -4.53
CA ALA A 181 25.39 -10.33 -5.84
C ALA A 181 24.26 -9.77 -6.73
N GLU A 182 23.02 -10.27 -6.74
CA GLU A 182 22.00 -9.80 -7.73
C GLU A 182 20.64 -9.38 -7.14
N ALA A 183 20.33 -9.75 -5.88
CA ALA A 183 19.15 -9.25 -5.15
C ALA A 183 19.51 -9.04 -3.67
N GLN A 184 19.78 -7.79 -3.29
CA GLN A 184 20.02 -7.44 -1.88
C GLN A 184 18.70 -7.13 -1.18
N ARG A 185 18.42 -7.84 -0.10
CA ARG A 185 17.26 -7.59 0.77
C ARG A 185 17.73 -6.95 2.08
N ILE A 186 17.00 -5.95 2.52
CA ILE A 186 17.15 -5.37 3.86
C ILE A 186 16.06 -5.95 4.73
N GLU A 187 16.48 -6.68 5.76
CA GLU A 187 15.58 -7.25 6.76
C GLU A 187 15.33 -6.23 7.86
N HIS A 188 14.06 -5.88 8.09
CA HIS A 188 13.63 -4.98 9.16
C HIS A 188 12.89 -5.78 10.23
N HIS A 189 13.29 -5.61 11.48
CA HIS A 189 12.67 -6.27 12.64
C HIS A 189 11.91 -5.25 13.45
N LEU A 190 10.59 -5.44 13.56
CA LEU A 190 9.69 -4.55 14.28
C LEU A 190 8.98 -5.32 15.40
N THR A 191 8.65 -4.60 16.47
CA THR A 191 7.74 -5.05 17.51
C THR A 191 6.49 -4.18 17.49
N ILE A 192 5.34 -4.83 17.46
CA ILE A 192 4.04 -4.22 17.73
C ILE A 192 3.66 -4.58 19.17
N SER A 193 3.83 -3.64 20.09
CA SER A 193 3.45 -3.81 21.50
C SER A 193 2.05 -3.27 21.75
N ILE A 194 1.15 -4.16 22.15
CA ILE A 194 -0.25 -3.89 22.44
C ILE A 194 -0.43 -3.89 23.95
N ARG A 195 -0.92 -2.77 24.50
CA ARG A 195 -1.08 -2.56 25.93
C ARG A 195 -2.49 -2.09 26.24
N CYS A 196 -3.17 -2.76 27.15
CA CYS A 196 -4.48 -2.30 27.63
C CYS A 196 -4.66 -2.64 29.11
N ARG A 197 -5.47 -1.86 29.82
CA ARG A 197 -5.86 -2.18 31.21
C ARG A 197 -6.96 -3.23 31.29
N ASP A 198 -7.66 -3.46 30.19
CA ASP A 198 -8.65 -4.52 30.06
C ASP A 198 -8.09 -5.72 29.30
N ARG A 199 -8.25 -6.92 29.85
CA ARG A 199 -7.70 -8.15 29.27
C ARG A 199 -8.38 -8.51 27.96
N SER A 200 -9.69 -8.32 27.87
CA SER A 200 -10.47 -8.69 26.69
C SER A 200 -10.13 -7.77 25.53
N ASN A 201 -10.08 -6.46 25.77
CA ASN A 201 -9.66 -5.48 24.78
C ASN A 201 -8.21 -5.68 24.33
N ALA A 202 -7.29 -6.01 25.25
CA ALA A 202 -5.90 -6.33 24.87
C ALA A 202 -5.82 -7.53 23.93
N PHE A 203 -6.57 -8.60 24.24
CA PHE A 203 -6.57 -9.82 23.46
C PHE A 203 -7.25 -9.61 22.09
N GLN A 204 -8.41 -8.97 22.05
CA GLN A 204 -9.09 -8.65 20.79
C GLN A 204 -8.24 -7.74 19.90
N ALA A 205 -7.56 -6.74 20.47
CA ALA A 205 -6.65 -5.89 19.72
C ALA A 205 -5.47 -6.69 19.13
N LYS A 206 -4.94 -7.68 19.87
CA LYS A 206 -3.92 -8.59 19.36
C LYS A 206 -4.42 -9.44 18.19
N GLU A 207 -5.61 -10.03 18.30
CA GLU A 207 -6.19 -10.83 17.22
C GLU A 207 -6.47 -9.96 15.98
N GLU A 208 -6.93 -8.73 16.16
CA GLU A 208 -7.16 -7.80 15.06
C GLU A 208 -5.85 -7.38 14.38
N VAL A 209 -4.79 -7.13 15.14
CA VAL A 209 -3.45 -6.88 14.57
C VAL A 209 -3.00 -8.06 13.73
N CYS A 210 -3.07 -9.30 14.25
CA CYS A 210 -2.69 -10.49 13.48
C CYS A 210 -3.54 -10.63 12.21
N ARG A 211 -4.87 -10.47 12.31
CA ARG A 211 -5.78 -10.52 11.16
C ARG A 211 -5.41 -9.51 10.08
N ILE A 212 -5.06 -8.29 10.47
CA ILE A 212 -4.63 -7.26 9.52
C ILE A 212 -3.31 -7.68 8.86
N LEU A 213 -2.33 -8.16 9.62
CA LEU A 213 -1.03 -8.56 9.06
C LEU A 213 -1.13 -9.78 8.13
N ASP A 214 -1.97 -10.76 8.45
CA ASP A 214 -2.21 -11.96 7.64
C ASP A 214 -2.70 -11.62 6.21
N LEU A 215 -3.40 -10.50 6.04
CA LEU A 215 -3.89 -10.04 4.72
C LEU A 215 -2.78 -9.50 3.81
N TYR A 216 -1.58 -9.24 4.33
CA TYR A 216 -0.50 -8.53 3.64
C TYR A 216 0.84 -9.28 3.66
N LEU A 217 0.84 -10.61 3.88
CA LEU A 217 2.05 -11.43 4.01
C LEU A 217 2.93 -11.46 2.75
N ASP A 218 2.34 -11.52 1.56
CA ASP A 218 3.14 -11.74 0.35
C ASP A 218 3.79 -10.46 -0.17
N HIS A 219 3.04 -9.35 -0.24
CA HIS A 219 3.51 -8.04 -0.72
C HIS A 219 2.80 -6.90 0.03
N PRO A 220 3.28 -6.47 1.21
CA PRO A 220 2.57 -5.49 2.04
C PRO A 220 2.61 -4.07 1.45
N TRP A 221 3.74 -3.69 0.84
CA TRP A 221 3.94 -2.36 0.25
C TRP A 221 4.86 -2.44 -0.96
N THR A 222 4.82 -1.39 -1.78
CA THR A 222 5.72 -1.28 -2.93
C THR A 222 7.17 -1.17 -2.47
N GLY A 223 8.06 -1.97 -3.07
CA GLY A 223 9.48 -2.03 -2.69
C GLY A 223 9.74 -2.93 -1.47
N TYR A 224 8.71 -3.56 -0.92
CA TYR A 224 8.80 -4.63 0.06
C TYR A 224 8.39 -5.96 -0.58
N ASP A 225 9.08 -7.02 -0.16
CA ASP A 225 8.76 -8.41 -0.46
C ASP A 225 7.97 -8.98 0.73
N LEU A 226 8.05 -10.30 0.94
CA LEU A 226 7.44 -11.02 2.05
C LEU A 226 7.50 -10.28 3.40
N MET A 227 6.38 -10.34 4.11
CA MET A 227 6.24 -10.04 5.53
C MET A 227 5.96 -11.33 6.28
N THR A 228 6.52 -11.45 7.48
CA THR A 228 6.14 -12.50 8.43
C THR A 228 5.89 -11.89 9.79
N HIS A 229 5.01 -12.50 10.57
CA HIS A 229 4.80 -12.10 11.96
C HIS A 229 4.59 -13.32 12.86
N GLN A 230 4.82 -13.12 14.16
CA GLN A 230 4.46 -14.11 15.18
C GLN A 230 3.01 -13.93 15.61
N ASP A 231 2.42 -14.98 16.20
CA ASP A 231 1.06 -14.97 16.76
C ASP A 231 0.97 -14.23 18.11
N GLY A 232 1.88 -13.30 18.42
CA GLY A 232 1.84 -12.49 19.63
C GLY A 232 2.24 -13.24 20.92
N ALA A 233 3.31 -12.79 21.57
CA ALA A 233 3.74 -13.28 22.88
C ALA A 233 3.12 -12.45 24.00
N TYR A 234 2.44 -13.11 24.96
CA TYR A 234 2.02 -12.45 26.19
C TYR A 234 3.26 -12.12 27.04
N ARG A 235 3.51 -10.84 27.28
CA ARG A 235 4.66 -10.40 28.10
C ARG A 235 4.33 -10.29 29.58
N GLY A 236 3.06 -10.44 29.94
CA GLY A 236 2.60 -10.13 31.29
C GLY A 236 2.63 -8.64 31.59
N GLY A 237 2.16 -8.31 32.78
CA GLY A 237 2.15 -6.96 33.32
C GLY A 237 1.78 -7.01 34.80
N ASN A 238 1.78 -5.85 35.43
CA ASN A 238 1.17 -5.64 36.74
C ASN A 238 -0.34 -5.94 36.68
N GLN A 239 -1.01 -6.14 37.83
CA GLN A 239 -2.42 -6.57 37.94
C GLN A 239 -3.45 -5.76 37.12
N TRP A 240 -3.05 -4.64 36.53
CA TRP A 240 -3.90 -3.68 35.82
C TRP A 240 -3.38 -3.35 34.40
N LEU A 241 -2.46 -4.14 33.86
CA LEU A 241 -1.90 -3.94 32.52
C LEU A 241 -1.67 -5.29 31.85
N TYR A 242 -2.30 -5.47 30.70
CA TYR A 242 -2.13 -6.64 29.85
C TYR A 242 -1.34 -6.21 28.61
N GLN A 243 -0.21 -6.90 28.38
CA GLN A 243 0.69 -6.62 27.27
C GLN A 243 0.89 -7.85 26.39
N TRP A 244 0.73 -7.64 25.08
CA TRP A 244 1.07 -8.59 24.02
C TRP A 244 2.06 -7.93 23.08
N ASP A 245 3.08 -8.67 22.66
CA ASP A 245 4.03 -8.21 21.64
C ASP A 245 3.94 -9.12 20.41
N VAL A 246 3.68 -8.53 19.25
CA VAL A 246 3.74 -9.19 17.95
C VAL A 246 5.04 -8.77 17.27
N GLU A 247 5.92 -9.73 17.00
CA GLU A 247 7.15 -9.48 16.25
C GLU A 247 6.86 -9.59 14.75
N VAL A 248 7.33 -8.63 13.96
CA VAL A 248 7.14 -8.54 12.52
C VAL A 248 8.50 -8.43 11.83
N VAL A 249 8.70 -9.21 10.78
CA VAL A 249 9.87 -9.14 9.91
C VAL A 249 9.43 -8.73 8.51
N LEU A 250 10.05 -7.66 7.99
CA LEU A 250 9.79 -7.11 6.67
C LEU A 250 11.05 -7.20 5.81
N TYR A 251 10.91 -7.62 4.56
CA TYR A 251 12.00 -7.63 3.59
C TYR A 251 11.82 -6.47 2.62
N GLN A 252 12.77 -5.53 2.59
CA GLN A 252 12.79 -4.45 1.60
C GLN A 252 13.74 -4.79 0.45
N LEU A 253 13.27 -4.63 -0.78
CA LEU A 253 14.07 -4.80 -1.99
C LEU A 253 14.96 -3.57 -2.21
N ARG A 254 16.26 -3.78 -2.45
CA ARG A 254 17.17 -2.71 -2.90
C ARG A 254 17.75 -2.98 -4.28
N LYS A 255 17.83 -1.90 -5.07
CA LYS A 255 18.58 -1.84 -6.32
C LYS A 255 20.08 -1.60 -6.03
N GLU A 256 20.95 -2.30 -6.75
CA GLU A 256 22.38 -2.02 -6.73
C GLU A 256 22.65 -0.67 -7.42
N VAL A 257 23.32 0.24 -6.71
CA VAL A 257 23.96 1.40 -7.36
C VAL A 257 25.32 0.92 -7.85
N VAL A 258 25.37 0.35 -9.05
CA VAL A 258 26.65 0.10 -9.72
C VAL A 258 27.27 1.47 -10.02
N ARG A 259 28.19 1.92 -9.19
CA ARG A 259 29.10 3.02 -9.56
C ARG A 259 29.95 2.49 -10.72
N ARG A 260 29.60 2.90 -11.94
CA ARG A 260 30.53 2.86 -13.07
C ARG A 260 31.59 3.93 -12.90
#